data_AF-A0A6J4PR06-F1
#
_entry.id   AF-A0A6J4PR06-F1
#
_cell.length_a   1.000
_cell.length_b   1.000
_cell.length_c   1.000
_cell.angle_alpha   90.00
_cell.angle_beta   90.00
_cell.angle_gamma   90.00
#
_symmetry.space_group_name_H-M   'P 1'
#
loop_
_entity.id
_entity.type
_entity.pdbx_description
1 polymer ?
#
loop_
_entity_poly.entity_id
_entity_poly.type
_entity_poly.pdbx_seq_one_letter_code
_entity_poly.pdbx_strand_id
1 'polypeptide(L)'
;MSEAQGTQLQRPEDHPDEKRRRAGGVEEVYVLWTSEGMSCDGDTVSTTAGMNPSIEDIVLGAIPGLPKVHLHNKVLHPSLGGEDFMLPFRQAINDELDAPFVLVVEGSIPNENINGDGYWTSMGNDPATGEPLTLNWWLD
;
A
#
# COMPACT_ATOMS: atom_id res chain seq x y z
N MET A 1 -53.18 -16.89 40.72
CA MET A 1 -52.59 -16.72 39.38
C MET A 1 -51.91 -15.36 39.38
N SER A 2 -50.58 -15.33 39.33
CA SER A 2 -49.80 -14.11 39.13
C SER A 2 -48.59 -14.53 38.29
N GLU A 3 -48.60 -14.16 37.02
CA GLU A 3 -47.55 -14.45 36.06
C GLU A 3 -46.27 -13.68 36.41
N ALA A 4 -45.13 -14.38 36.41
CA ALA A 4 -43.82 -13.77 36.48
C ALA A 4 -43.45 -13.25 35.09
N GLN A 5 -43.27 -11.93 34.96
CA GLN A 5 -42.84 -11.29 33.73
C GLN A 5 -41.35 -11.58 33.49
N GLY A 6 -41.05 -12.20 32.35
CA GLY A 6 -39.69 -12.50 31.91
C GLY A 6 -38.90 -11.23 31.57
N THR A 7 -37.66 -11.18 32.05
CA THR A 7 -36.67 -10.17 31.67
C THR A 7 -36.38 -10.28 30.17
N GLN A 8 -36.85 -9.30 29.39
CA GLN A 8 -36.43 -9.12 28.01
C GLN A 8 -34.96 -8.66 28.00
N LEU A 9 -34.08 -9.49 27.44
CA LEU A 9 -32.71 -9.13 27.09
C LEU A 9 -32.79 -8.03 26.01
N GLN A 10 -32.46 -6.80 26.39
CA GLN A 10 -32.37 -5.68 25.45
C GLN A 10 -31.28 -5.99 24.42
N ARG A 11 -31.63 -5.92 23.13
CA ARG A 11 -30.66 -5.99 22.03
C ARG A 11 -29.73 -4.79 22.15
N PRO A 12 -28.40 -4.93 21.92
CA PRO A 12 -27.50 -3.78 21.93
C PRO A 12 -28.00 -2.75 20.91
N GLU A 13 -28.24 -1.53 21.37
CA GLU A 13 -28.59 -0.42 20.49
C GLU A 13 -27.35 -0.03 19.67
N ASP A 14 -27.55 0.20 18.37
CA ASP A 14 -26.50 0.60 17.43
C ASP A 14 -25.74 1.84 17.96
N HIS A 15 -24.47 1.63 18.30
CA HIS A 15 -23.62 2.65 18.92
C HIS A 15 -23.40 3.81 17.92
N PRO A 16 -23.52 5.08 18.32
CA PRO A 16 -23.34 6.24 17.45
C PRO A 16 -21.96 6.34 16.75
N ASP A 17 -20.98 5.56 17.20
CA ASP A 17 -19.66 5.44 16.56
C ASP A 17 -19.70 4.73 15.20
N GLU A 18 -20.67 3.85 14.95
CA GLU A 18 -20.76 3.11 13.68
C GLU A 18 -21.15 4.03 12.51
N LYS A 19 -22.03 5.01 12.76
CA LYS A 19 -22.45 5.99 11.75
C LYS A 19 -21.37 7.03 11.45
N ARG A 20 -20.50 7.34 12.41
CA ARG A 20 -19.40 8.30 12.21
C ARG A 20 -18.25 7.72 11.39
N ARG A 21 -18.09 6.40 11.34
CA ARG A 21 -17.07 5.69 10.54
C ARG A 21 -17.35 5.64 9.03
N ARG A 22 -18.61 5.80 8.60
CA ARG A 22 -19.03 5.60 7.20
C ARG A 22 -18.94 6.83 6.30
N ALA A 23 -18.73 8.02 6.85
CA ALA A 23 -18.68 9.25 6.06
C ALA A 23 -17.24 9.61 5.69
N GLY A 24 -16.67 8.94 4.67
CA GLY A 24 -15.44 9.37 4.00
C GLY A 24 -14.25 8.40 3.99
N GLY A 25 -14.41 7.14 4.42
CA GLY A 25 -13.35 6.12 4.34
C GLY A 25 -13.29 5.41 2.97
N VAL A 26 -12.13 4.84 2.64
CA VAL A 26 -11.94 3.96 1.47
C VAL A 26 -12.11 2.49 1.87
N GLU A 27 -12.58 1.65 0.96
CA GLU A 27 -12.76 0.20 1.21
C GLU A 27 -11.43 -0.57 1.05
N GLU A 28 -10.67 -0.21 0.02
CA GLU A 28 -9.37 -0.80 -0.31
C GLU A 28 -8.34 0.30 -0.56
N VAL A 29 -7.06 -0.02 -0.37
CA VAL A 29 -5.95 0.89 -0.65
C VAL A 29 -4.74 0.12 -1.16
N TYR A 30 -4.09 0.64 -2.20
CA TYR A 30 -2.80 0.15 -2.67
C TYR A 30 -1.67 0.84 -1.90
N VAL A 31 -0.70 0.07 -1.39
CA VAL A 31 0.56 0.60 -0.88
C VAL A 31 1.63 0.27 -1.90
N LEU A 32 1.89 1.23 -2.79
CA LEU A 32 2.92 1.12 -3.81
C LEU A 32 4.24 1.54 -3.17
N TRP A 33 5.07 0.56 -2.82
CA TRP A 33 6.33 0.79 -2.09
C TRP A 33 7.49 0.50 -3.03
N THR A 34 8.07 1.56 -3.58
CA THR A 34 9.31 1.46 -4.35
C THR A 34 10.51 1.60 -3.43
N SER A 35 11.49 0.71 -3.61
CA SER A 35 12.80 0.83 -2.97
C SER A 35 13.90 1.11 -4.00
N GLU A 36 13.52 1.61 -5.18
CA GLU A 36 14.43 2.00 -6.26
C GLU A 36 14.95 3.44 -6.11
N GLY A 37 14.88 4.01 -4.91
CA GLY A 37 15.76 5.10 -4.53
C GLY A 37 17.19 4.61 -4.35
N MET A 38 18.10 5.50 -3.92
CA MET A 38 19.41 5.07 -3.43
C MET A 38 19.22 4.42 -2.05
N SER A 39 18.79 3.16 -2.06
CA SER A 39 18.29 2.36 -0.95
C SER A 39 19.22 1.19 -0.61
N CYS A 40 19.10 0.68 0.62
CA CYS A 40 19.65 -0.61 1.04
C CYS A 40 18.56 -1.65 1.40
N ASP A 41 17.29 -1.32 1.18
CA ASP A 41 16.09 -2.10 1.52
C ASP A 41 15.94 -2.37 3.03
N GLY A 42 16.66 -1.61 3.87
CA GLY A 42 16.71 -1.77 5.31
C GLY A 42 15.43 -1.32 6.03
N ASP A 43 14.70 -0.34 5.50
CA ASP A 43 13.45 0.12 6.10
C ASP A 43 12.34 -0.91 5.87
N THR A 44 12.35 -1.56 4.71
CA THR A 44 11.52 -2.73 4.44
C THR A 44 11.82 -3.86 5.43
N VAL A 45 13.10 -4.26 5.58
CA VAL A 45 13.48 -5.31 6.55
C VAL A 45 13.09 -4.93 7.98
N SER A 46 13.32 -3.67 8.38
CA SER A 46 12.93 -3.19 9.71
C SER A 46 11.41 -3.27 9.92
N THR A 47 10.61 -2.99 8.89
CA THR A 47 9.15 -3.04 8.98
C THR A 47 8.63 -4.46 9.23
N THR A 48 9.29 -5.49 8.68
CA THR A 48 8.94 -6.89 8.95
C THR A 48 9.16 -7.31 10.41
N ALA A 49 9.93 -6.53 11.19
CA ALA A 49 10.11 -6.76 12.62
C ALA A 49 9.09 -6.02 13.50
N GLY A 50 8.15 -5.27 12.90
CA GLY A 50 7.05 -4.60 13.60
C GLY A 50 6.08 -5.62 14.20
N MET A 51 5.58 -5.35 15.41
CA MET A 51 4.72 -6.29 16.16
C MET A 51 3.42 -5.66 16.69
N ASN A 52 3.21 -4.35 16.53
CA ASN A 52 2.04 -3.64 17.09
C ASN A 52 1.59 -2.46 16.20
N PRO A 53 0.93 -2.72 15.06
CA PRO A 53 0.64 -4.03 14.47
C PRO A 53 1.85 -4.64 13.74
N SER A 54 1.79 -5.93 13.41
CA SER A 54 2.74 -6.53 12.46
C SER A 54 2.34 -6.22 11.02
N ILE A 55 3.25 -6.45 10.06
CA ILE A 55 2.92 -6.28 8.64
C ILE A 55 1.87 -7.30 8.17
N GLU A 56 1.89 -8.51 8.74
CA GLU A 56 0.89 -9.55 8.50
C GLU A 56 -0.48 -9.15 9.07
N ASP A 57 -0.55 -8.53 10.25
CA ASP A 57 -1.81 -8.02 10.80
C ASP A 57 -2.47 -7.02 9.84
N ILE A 58 -1.67 -6.19 9.16
CA ILE A 58 -2.14 -5.22 8.17
C ILE A 58 -2.58 -5.92 6.89
N VAL A 59 -1.71 -6.73 6.27
CA VAL A 59 -1.96 -7.38 4.97
C VAL A 59 -3.11 -8.39 5.06
N LEU A 60 -3.25 -9.10 6.18
CA LEU A 60 -4.33 -10.06 6.41
C LEU A 60 -5.62 -9.39 6.93
N GLY A 61 -5.63 -8.08 7.15
CA GLY A 61 -6.81 -7.34 7.60
C GLY A 61 -7.27 -7.73 9.01
N ALA A 62 -6.34 -8.06 9.91
CA ALA A 62 -6.65 -8.49 11.28
C ALA A 62 -7.23 -7.36 12.15
N ILE A 63 -7.03 -6.09 11.76
CA ILE A 63 -7.46 -4.90 12.51
C ILE A 63 -8.82 -4.40 11.99
N PRO A 64 -9.89 -4.45 12.81
CA PRO A 64 -11.22 -4.08 12.35
C PRO A 64 -11.35 -2.58 12.03
N GLY A 65 -11.98 -2.28 10.90
CA GLY A 65 -12.28 -0.90 10.47
C GLY A 65 -11.16 -0.21 9.69
N LEU A 66 -10.07 -0.92 9.38
CA LEU A 66 -9.09 -0.48 8.38
C LEU A 66 -9.49 -0.95 6.97
N PRO A 67 -9.11 -0.21 5.90
CA PRO A 67 -9.27 -0.69 4.54
C PRO A 67 -8.45 -1.96 4.30
N LYS A 68 -8.87 -2.74 3.30
CA LYS A 68 -8.04 -3.85 2.79
C LYS A 68 -6.80 -3.28 2.12
N VAL A 69 -5.63 -3.80 2.47
CA VAL A 69 -4.32 -3.31 1.99
C VAL A 69 -3.76 -4.21 0.90
N HIS A 70 -3.49 -3.63 -0.27
CA HIS A 70 -2.74 -4.28 -1.35
C HIS A 70 -1.27 -3.83 -1.30
N LEU A 71 -0.45 -4.58 -0.58
CA LEU A 71 0.97 -4.26 -0.42
C LEU A 71 1.77 -4.66 -1.67
N HIS A 72 2.34 -3.66 -2.34
CA HIS A 72 3.28 -3.83 -3.45
C HIS A 72 4.65 -3.34 -3.03
N ASN A 73 5.36 -4.18 -2.30
CA ASN A 73 6.74 -3.96 -1.87
C ASN A 73 7.66 -4.96 -2.59
N LYS A 74 8.76 -4.48 -3.18
CA LYS A 74 9.68 -5.31 -3.98
C LYS A 74 10.18 -6.57 -3.28
N VAL A 75 10.47 -6.49 -1.98
CA VAL A 75 11.05 -7.59 -1.22
C VAL A 75 10.00 -8.65 -0.86
N LEU A 76 8.75 -8.25 -0.69
CA LEU A 76 7.69 -9.10 -0.12
C LEU A 76 6.63 -9.53 -1.14
N HIS A 77 6.59 -8.89 -2.32
CA HIS A 77 5.56 -9.20 -3.32
C HIS A 77 5.73 -10.64 -3.84
N PRO A 78 4.65 -11.45 -3.92
CA PRO A 78 4.76 -12.88 -4.22
C PRO A 78 5.04 -13.20 -5.70
N SER A 79 4.98 -12.22 -6.60
CA SER A 79 5.33 -12.41 -8.01
C SER A 79 6.81 -12.73 -8.20
N LEU A 80 7.18 -13.25 -9.38
CA LEU A 80 8.58 -13.38 -9.80
C LEU A 80 9.27 -12.04 -10.14
N GLY A 81 8.58 -10.91 -10.00
CA GLY A 81 9.06 -9.58 -10.37
C GLY A 81 8.71 -9.22 -11.82
N GLY A 82 9.44 -8.26 -12.38
CA GLY A 82 9.21 -7.80 -13.75
C GLY A 82 7.85 -7.12 -13.92
N GLU A 83 7.23 -7.29 -15.09
CA GLU A 83 5.98 -6.59 -15.44
C GLU A 83 4.79 -6.97 -14.54
N ASP A 84 4.75 -8.19 -14.01
CA ASP A 84 3.71 -8.60 -13.06
C ASP A 84 3.75 -7.77 -11.77
N PHE A 85 4.96 -7.39 -11.33
CA PHE A 85 5.15 -6.48 -10.19
C PHE A 85 4.88 -5.01 -10.58
N MET A 86 5.30 -4.62 -11.80
CA MET A 86 5.19 -3.23 -12.27
C MET A 86 3.76 -2.82 -12.64
N LEU A 87 2.88 -3.77 -12.94
CA LEU A 87 1.54 -3.48 -13.45
C LEU A 87 0.76 -2.45 -12.61
N PRO A 88 0.69 -2.54 -11.26
CA PRO A 88 -0.04 -1.56 -10.46
C PRO A 88 0.62 -0.17 -10.45
N PHE A 89 1.94 -0.08 -10.57
CA PHE A 89 2.63 1.21 -10.74
C PHE A 89 2.26 1.86 -12.09
N ARG A 90 2.19 1.05 -13.16
CA ARG A 90 1.74 1.54 -14.49
C ARG A 90 0.26 1.93 -14.48
N GLN A 91 -0.59 1.17 -13.79
CA GLN A 91 -1.99 1.55 -13.61
C GLN A 91 -2.12 2.85 -12.83
N ALA A 92 -1.28 3.09 -11.82
CA ALA A 92 -1.30 4.32 -11.04
C ALA A 92 -0.97 5.55 -11.89
N ILE A 93 0.07 5.49 -12.73
CA ILE A 93 0.47 6.65 -13.57
C ILE A 93 -0.57 6.96 -14.65
N ASN A 94 -1.34 5.96 -15.07
CA ASN A 94 -2.39 6.08 -16.08
C ASN A 94 -3.79 6.39 -15.49
N ASP A 95 -3.92 6.54 -14.17
CA ASP A 95 -5.20 6.70 -13.47
C ASP A 95 -6.18 5.52 -13.70
N GLU A 96 -5.63 4.30 -13.77
CA GLU A 96 -6.35 3.05 -14.05
C GLU A 96 -6.48 2.12 -12.82
N LEU A 97 -5.90 2.49 -11.67
CA LEU A 97 -6.10 1.73 -10.44
C LEU A 97 -7.56 1.77 -10.00
N ASP A 98 -8.08 0.63 -9.55
CA ASP A 98 -9.48 0.47 -9.13
C ASP A 98 -9.75 0.96 -7.70
N ALA A 99 -8.69 1.30 -6.95
CA ALA A 99 -8.76 1.90 -5.63
C ALA A 99 -7.63 2.94 -5.42
N PRO A 100 -7.78 3.86 -4.44
CA PRO A 100 -6.74 4.82 -4.11
C PRO A 100 -5.43 4.15 -3.70
N PHE A 101 -4.32 4.86 -3.90
CA PHE A 101 -3.01 4.38 -3.50
C PHE A 101 -2.28 5.37 -2.59
N VAL A 102 -1.34 4.82 -1.81
CA VAL A 102 -0.29 5.55 -1.11
C VAL A 102 1.03 5.12 -1.73
N LEU A 103 1.79 6.10 -2.21
CA LEU A 103 3.16 5.88 -2.66
C LEU A 103 4.11 5.97 -1.45
N VAL A 104 4.91 4.93 -1.25
CA VAL A 104 6.01 4.89 -0.30
C VAL A 104 7.31 4.83 -1.08
N VAL A 105 8.21 5.76 -0.78
CA VAL A 105 9.54 5.83 -1.39
C VAL A 105 10.58 5.48 -0.33
N GLU A 106 11.34 4.42 -0.58
CA GLU A 106 12.48 4.01 0.23
C GLU A 106 13.80 4.31 -0.48
N GLY A 107 14.74 4.87 0.27
CA GLY A 107 15.98 5.43 -0.28
C GLY A 107 15.85 6.89 -0.71
N SER A 108 17.01 7.51 -0.94
CA SER A 108 17.08 8.92 -1.35
C SER A 108 16.87 9.08 -2.85
N ILE A 109 16.24 10.18 -3.27
CA ILE A 109 16.00 10.50 -4.68
C ILE A 109 17.29 11.10 -5.27
N PRO A 110 17.91 10.46 -6.28
CA PRO A 110 19.10 10.99 -6.90
C PRO A 110 18.81 12.25 -7.73
N ASN A 111 19.83 13.08 -7.94
CA ASN A 111 19.74 14.20 -8.86
C ASN A 111 20.11 13.73 -10.28
N GLU A 112 19.10 13.38 -11.08
CA GLU A 112 19.30 12.94 -12.46
C GLU A 112 19.76 14.07 -13.40
N ASN A 113 19.81 15.35 -12.97
CA ASN A 113 20.37 16.42 -13.80
C ASN A 113 21.91 16.37 -13.94
N ILE A 114 22.58 15.49 -13.19
CA ILE A 114 24.06 15.36 -13.15
C ILE A 114 24.54 13.91 -13.37
N ASN A 115 23.72 13.06 -13.99
CA ASN A 115 24.00 11.65 -14.25
C ASN A 115 24.88 11.39 -15.50
N GLY A 116 25.06 12.40 -16.36
CA GLY A 116 25.81 12.26 -17.62
C GLY A 116 25.01 11.48 -18.66
N ASP A 117 25.60 10.42 -19.21
CA ASP A 117 24.96 9.56 -20.23
C ASP A 117 24.25 8.34 -19.61
N GLY A 118 24.17 8.25 -18.27
CA GLY A 118 23.62 7.10 -17.54
C GLY A 118 22.46 7.46 -16.62
N TYR A 119 22.17 6.58 -15.67
CA TYR A 119 21.11 6.73 -14.66
C TYR A 119 21.66 6.37 -13.28
N TRP A 120 21.22 7.05 -12.21
CA TRP A 120 21.63 6.66 -10.86
C TRP A 120 20.81 5.49 -10.33
N THR A 121 19.49 5.55 -10.50
CA THR A 121 18.58 4.47 -10.13
C THR A 121 17.40 4.40 -11.11
N SER A 122 16.73 3.24 -11.17
CA SER A 122 15.62 3.01 -12.11
C SER A 122 14.67 1.93 -11.60
N MET A 123 13.40 2.04 -11.98
CA MET A 123 12.37 1.04 -11.70
C MET A 123 11.67 0.64 -12.99
N GLY A 124 11.89 -0.59 -13.45
CA GLY A 124 11.36 -1.07 -14.72
C GLY A 124 11.89 -0.32 -15.94
N ASN A 125 11.41 -0.71 -17.11
CA ASN A 125 11.83 -0.15 -18.39
C ASN A 125 10.63 0.45 -19.13
N ASP A 126 10.88 1.43 -19.99
CA ASP A 126 9.92 1.93 -20.96
C ASP A 126 9.64 0.82 -21.99
N PRO A 127 8.38 0.37 -22.16
CA PRO A 127 8.04 -0.66 -23.14
C PRO A 127 8.32 -0.28 -24.60
N ALA A 128 8.35 1.02 -24.92
CA ALA A 128 8.55 1.49 -26.29
C ALA A 128 10.04 1.53 -26.68
N THR A 129 10.90 1.95 -25.76
CA THR A 129 12.34 2.15 -26.02
C THR A 129 13.22 1.05 -25.43
N GLY A 130 12.74 0.36 -24.39
CA GLY A 130 13.50 -0.60 -23.59
C GLY A 130 14.43 0.05 -22.57
N GLU A 131 14.48 1.39 -22.51
CA GLU A 131 15.35 2.12 -21.60
C GLU A 131 14.84 2.09 -20.15
N PRO A 132 15.72 2.13 -19.14
CA PRO A 132 15.31 2.24 -17.74
C PRO A 132 14.50 3.51 -17.47
N LEU A 133 13.44 3.39 -16.68
CA LEU A 133 12.68 4.54 -16.17
C LEU A 133 13.25 4.94 -14.81
N THR A 134 13.78 6.15 -14.70
CA THR A 134 14.39 6.64 -13.44
C THR A 134 13.34 6.80 -12.35
N LEU A 135 13.76 6.76 -11.08
CA LEU A 135 12.84 7.06 -9.97
C LEU A 135 12.22 8.45 -10.14
N ASN A 136 12.99 9.45 -10.57
CA ASN A 136 12.49 10.82 -10.81
C ASN A 136 11.34 10.83 -11.82
N TRP A 137 11.44 10.08 -12.91
CA TRP A 137 10.35 9.95 -13.90
C TRP A 137 9.07 9.37 -13.29
N TRP A 138 9.19 8.42 -12.36
CA TRP A 138 8.04 7.86 -11.65
C TRP A 138 7.39 8.81 -10.64
N LEU A 139 8.10 9.84 -10.18
CA LEU A 139 7.64 10.77 -9.16
C LEU A 139 7.01 12.05 -9.74
N ASP A 140 7.31 12.39 -10.99
CA ASP A 140 6.79 13.55 -11.71
C ASP A 140 5.34 13.34 -12.20
#